data_AF-A0A0C2TPQ2-F1
#
_entry.id   AF-A0A0C2TPQ2-F1
#
_cell.length_a   1.000
_cell.length_b   1.000
_cell.length_c   1.000
_cell.angle_alpha   90.00
_cell.angle_beta   90.00
_cell.angle_gamma   90.00
#
_symmetry.space_group_name_H-M   'P 1'
#
loop_
_entity.id
_entity.type
_entity.pdbx_description
1 polymer ?
#
loop_
_entity_poly.entity_id
_entity_poly.type
_entity_poly.pdbx_seq_one_letter_code
_entity_poly.pdbx_strand_id
1 'polypeptide(L)'
;MNTPVNAIQPYESTALADFVFAHQTMSISMFSELPPLPRITKKDGHPVVSIAEDSNTLRLLLDSIYPTSEERCLNDMGLFWKAAKASQKYCMKIIEDKLRKRVLASDLMKCHSLGMYAVATDLGWDDVAIAAARQTL
;
A
#
# COMPACT_ATOMS: atom_id res chain seq x y z
N MET A 1 -27.22 -35.91 -10.66
CA MET A 1 -25.98 -35.45 -11.34
C MET A 1 -25.42 -34.31 -10.50
N ASN A 2 -24.43 -34.61 -9.67
CA ASN A 2 -23.80 -33.65 -8.76
C ASN A 2 -22.54 -33.09 -9.43
N THR A 3 -22.49 -31.78 -9.64
CA THR A 3 -21.26 -31.06 -9.99
C THR A 3 -20.42 -30.85 -8.73
N PRO A 4 -19.09 -31.14 -8.74
CA PRO A 4 -18.28 -30.90 -7.58
C PRO A 4 -17.88 -29.43 -7.48
N VAL A 5 -17.95 -28.93 -6.24
CA VAL A 5 -17.39 -27.69 -5.74
C VAL A 5 -15.93 -27.54 -6.19
N ASN A 6 -15.64 -26.50 -6.96
CA ASN A 6 -14.28 -26.18 -7.36
C ASN A 6 -13.59 -25.48 -6.19
N ALA A 7 -12.77 -26.23 -5.46
CA ALA A 7 -11.96 -25.75 -4.37
C ALA A 7 -10.97 -24.70 -4.88
N ILE A 8 -11.01 -23.50 -4.32
CA ILE A 8 -9.99 -22.47 -4.52
C ILE A 8 -8.70 -22.99 -3.88
N GLN A 9 -7.79 -23.49 -4.71
CA GLN A 9 -6.44 -23.83 -4.28
C GLN A 9 -5.65 -22.53 -4.06
N PRO A 10 -4.96 -22.35 -2.91
CA PRO A 10 -4.08 -21.20 -2.71
C PRO A 10 -2.83 -21.36 -3.59
N TYR A 11 -2.70 -20.52 -4.61
CA TYR A 11 -1.49 -20.44 -5.43
C TYR A 11 -0.40 -19.72 -4.64
N GLU A 12 0.66 -20.46 -4.29
CA GLU A 12 1.89 -19.92 -3.72
C GLU A 12 2.56 -18.95 -4.71
N SER A 13 2.61 -17.67 -4.33
CA SER A 13 3.16 -16.60 -5.16
C SER A 13 4.41 -16.01 -4.50
N THR A 14 5.58 -16.57 -4.80
CA THR A 14 6.89 -16.06 -4.37
C THR A 14 7.58 -15.15 -5.39
N ALA A 15 6.94 -14.75 -6.49
CA ALA A 15 7.51 -13.77 -7.40
C ALA A 15 6.44 -12.93 -8.10
N LEU A 16 6.43 -11.64 -7.80
CA LEU A 16 5.60 -10.56 -8.38
C LEU A 16 4.09 -10.71 -8.13
N ALA A 17 3.51 -9.71 -7.45
CA ALA A 17 2.10 -9.69 -7.14
C ALA A 17 1.27 -9.43 -8.41
N ASP A 18 0.81 -10.49 -9.07
CA ASP A 18 -0.17 -10.40 -10.15
C ASP A 18 -1.55 -10.05 -9.56
N PHE A 19 -2.11 -8.88 -9.90
CA PHE A 19 -3.44 -8.45 -9.43
C PHE A 19 -4.49 -8.54 -10.55
N VAL A 20 -5.61 -9.21 -10.28
CA VAL A 20 -6.75 -9.35 -11.20
C VAL A 20 -7.83 -8.33 -10.82
N PHE A 21 -8.08 -7.35 -11.69
CA PHE A 21 -9.16 -6.38 -11.48
C PHE A 21 -10.49 -6.96 -11.97
N ALA A 22 -11.28 -7.53 -11.05
CA ALA A 22 -12.69 -7.84 -11.30
C ALA A 22 -13.57 -6.65 -10.87
N HIS A 23 -14.01 -5.86 -11.85
CA HIS A 23 -15.29 -5.12 -11.82
C HIS A 23 -15.46 -3.87 -10.91
N GLN A 24 -14.44 -3.05 -10.66
CA GLN A 24 -14.63 -1.70 -10.08
C GLN A 24 -14.05 -0.58 -10.94
N THR A 25 -14.95 0.12 -11.63
CA THR A 25 -14.69 1.21 -12.57
C THR A 25 -14.27 2.54 -11.91
N MET A 26 -14.35 2.66 -10.57
CA MET A 26 -13.99 3.90 -9.85
C MET A 26 -12.51 4.03 -9.48
N SER A 27 -11.74 2.93 -9.47
CA SER A 27 -10.31 2.96 -9.06
C SER A 27 -9.37 3.32 -10.22
N ILE A 28 -9.82 3.12 -11.46
CA ILE A 28 -9.00 3.32 -12.68
C ILE A 28 -8.58 4.78 -12.88
N SER A 29 -9.38 5.76 -12.42
CA SER A 29 -9.03 7.18 -12.54
C SER A 29 -7.90 7.61 -11.60
N MET A 30 -7.57 6.84 -10.56
CA MET A 30 -6.39 7.11 -9.73
C MET A 30 -5.07 6.81 -10.47
N PHE A 31 -5.13 5.98 -11.50
CA PHE A 31 -3.98 5.53 -12.28
C PHE A 31 -3.81 6.32 -13.60
N SER A 32 -4.64 7.34 -13.88
CA SER A 32 -4.58 8.08 -15.15
C SER A 32 -3.41 9.06 -15.28
N GLU A 33 -2.73 9.41 -14.18
CA GLU A 33 -1.59 10.34 -14.18
C GLU A 33 -0.23 9.65 -13.96
N LEU A 34 -0.14 8.34 -14.22
CA LEU A 34 1.07 7.58 -13.94
C LEU A 34 2.19 7.74 -15.00
N PRO A 35 3.47 7.80 -14.58
CA PRO A 35 4.61 7.51 -15.47
C PRO A 35 4.44 6.08 -16.04
N PRO A 36 5.08 5.72 -17.18
CA PRO A 36 4.54 4.81 -18.18
C PRO A 36 3.83 3.61 -17.55
N LEU A 37 2.52 3.53 -17.81
CA LEU A 37 1.60 2.56 -17.21
C LEU A 37 2.25 1.17 -17.09
N PRO A 38 2.11 0.49 -15.94
CA PRO A 38 2.47 -0.92 -15.86
C PRO A 38 1.78 -1.67 -17.00
N ARG A 39 2.57 -2.43 -17.79
CA ARG A 39 2.09 -3.12 -18.99
C ARG A 39 0.89 -3.97 -18.64
N ILE A 40 -0.28 -3.62 -19.17
CA ILE A 40 -1.50 -4.40 -19.03
C ILE A 40 -1.36 -5.62 -19.95
N THR A 41 -1.23 -6.80 -19.36
CA THR A 41 -1.21 -8.07 -20.10
C THR A 41 -2.54 -8.79 -19.88
N LYS A 42 -2.87 -9.76 -20.73
CA LYS A 42 -4.01 -10.65 -20.51
C LYS A 42 -3.51 -11.98 -19.97
N LYS A 43 -4.01 -12.39 -18.82
CA LYS A 43 -3.80 -13.73 -18.25
C LYS A 43 -5.18 -14.35 -18.08
N ASP A 44 -5.41 -15.51 -18.70
CA ASP A 44 -6.68 -16.23 -18.64
C ASP A 44 -7.91 -15.38 -19.03
N GLY A 45 -7.74 -14.44 -19.96
CA GLY A 45 -8.79 -13.53 -20.42
C GLY A 45 -9.01 -12.29 -19.54
N HIS A 46 -8.33 -12.16 -18.40
CA HIS A 46 -8.43 -11.02 -17.50
C HIS A 46 -7.28 -10.03 -17.68
N PRO A 47 -7.54 -8.71 -17.57
CA PRO A 47 -6.48 -7.70 -17.56
C PRO A 47 -5.65 -7.84 -16.28
N VAL A 48 -4.36 -8.06 -16.45
CA VAL A 48 -3.37 -8.14 -15.37
C VAL A 48 -2.40 -6.98 -15.49
N VAL A 49 -2.13 -6.36 -14.35
CA VAL A 49 -1.22 -5.22 -14.23
C VAL A 49 -0.04 -5.67 -13.37
N SER A 50 1.17 -5.62 -13.93
CA SER A 50 2.39 -5.94 -13.18
C SER A 50 2.82 -4.74 -12.34
N ILE A 51 2.93 -4.94 -11.03
CA ILE A 51 3.34 -3.91 -10.06
C ILE A 51 4.68 -4.33 -9.43
N ALA A 52 5.56 -3.36 -9.21
CA ALA A 52 6.90 -3.62 -8.66
C ALA A 52 6.89 -3.90 -7.15
N GLU A 53 5.83 -3.49 -6.46
CA GLU A 53 5.68 -3.62 -5.01
C GLU A 53 5.26 -5.05 -4.63
N ASP A 54 5.72 -5.50 -3.45
CA ASP A 54 5.31 -6.79 -2.90
C ASP A 54 3.84 -6.80 -2.44
N SER A 55 3.28 -7.99 -2.28
CA SER A 55 1.86 -8.17 -1.94
C SER A 55 1.45 -7.46 -0.65
N ASN A 56 2.33 -7.35 0.35
CA ASN A 56 1.98 -6.67 1.61
C ASN A 56 1.95 -5.16 1.43
N THR A 57 2.94 -4.61 0.72
CA THR A 57 3.01 -3.18 0.38
C THR A 57 1.77 -2.77 -0.44
N LEU A 58 1.46 -3.55 -1.48
CA LEU A 58 0.27 -3.31 -2.29
C LEU A 58 -1.01 -3.44 -1.46
N ARG A 59 -1.11 -4.46 -0.60
CA ARG A 59 -2.29 -4.63 0.26
C ARG A 59 -2.50 -3.43 1.18
N LEU A 60 -1.45 -2.89 1.79
CA LEU A 60 -1.55 -1.71 2.65
C LEU A 60 -2.03 -0.46 1.89
N LEU A 61 -1.63 -0.30 0.62
CA LEU A 61 -2.15 0.74 -0.26
C LEU A 61 -3.64 0.52 -0.58
N LEU A 62 -4.01 -0.70 -0.95
CA LEU A 62 -5.40 -1.05 -1.27
C LEU A 62 -6.33 -0.86 -0.07
N ASP A 63 -5.91 -1.25 1.13
CA ASP A 63 -6.66 -1.03 2.38
C ASP A 63 -6.82 0.48 2.68
N SER A 64 -5.97 1.34 2.12
CA SER A 64 -6.08 2.80 2.25
C SER A 64 -7.03 3.43 1.20
N ILE A 65 -7.20 2.76 0.05
CA ILE A 65 -8.05 3.18 -1.07
C ILE A 65 -9.49 2.70 -0.87
N TYR A 66 -9.65 1.43 -0.51
CA TYR A 66 -10.95 0.82 -0.33
C TYR A 66 -11.40 0.93 1.11
N PRO A 67 -12.63 1.40 1.38
CA PRO A 67 -13.16 1.45 2.73
C PRO A 67 -13.33 0.03 3.26
N THR A 68 -12.44 -0.40 4.15
CA THR A 68 -12.56 -1.64 4.92
C THR A 68 -13.02 -1.31 6.33
N SER A 69 -13.78 -2.21 6.96
CA SER A 69 -14.23 -2.06 8.34
C SER A 69 -13.07 -2.17 9.35
N GLU A 70 -11.94 -2.73 8.94
CA GLU A 70 -10.76 -2.94 9.79
C GLU A 70 -9.54 -2.33 9.09
N GLU A 71 -8.94 -1.33 9.73
CA GLU A 71 -7.63 -0.83 9.33
C GLU A 71 -6.54 -1.69 9.99
N ARG A 72 -5.62 -2.23 9.20
CA ARG A 72 -4.49 -3.04 9.71
C ARG A 72 -3.65 -2.21 10.68
N CYS A 73 -3.23 -2.78 11.81
CA CYS A 73 -2.29 -2.10 12.70
C CYS A 73 -0.97 -1.78 11.96
N LEU A 74 -0.51 -0.54 12.05
CA LEU A 74 0.80 -0.12 11.54
C LEU A 74 1.85 -0.43 12.59
N ASN A 75 2.36 -1.66 12.61
CA ASN A 75 3.41 -2.09 13.55
C ASN A 75 4.76 -2.33 12.87
N ASP A 76 4.79 -2.40 11.54
CA ASP A 76 6.00 -2.62 10.76
C ASP A 76 6.40 -1.32 10.05
N MET A 77 7.46 -0.70 10.55
CA MET A 77 8.04 0.53 10.01
C MET A 77 8.55 0.35 8.57
N GLY A 78 9.12 -0.82 8.25
CA GLY A 78 9.63 -1.11 6.91
C GLY A 78 8.51 -1.24 5.88
N LEU A 79 7.44 -1.96 6.25
CA LEU A 79 6.23 -2.05 5.43
C LEU A 79 5.57 -0.67 5.22
N PHE A 80 5.50 0.13 6.29
CA PHE A 80 4.99 1.49 6.22
C PHE A 80 5.81 2.37 5.26
N TRP A 81 7.13 2.35 5.38
CA TRP A 81 8.04 3.10 4.51
C TRP A 81 7.87 2.71 3.03
N LYS A 82 7.80 1.40 2.73
CA LYS A 82 7.54 0.92 1.37
C LYS A 82 6.21 1.43 0.83
N ALA A 83 5.14 1.35 1.61
CA ALA A 83 3.82 1.84 1.18
C ALA A 83 3.81 3.36 0.97
N ALA A 84 4.51 4.13 1.81
CA ALA A 84 4.63 5.58 1.64
C ALA A 84 5.48 5.94 0.39
N LYS A 85 6.58 5.24 0.12
CA LYS A 85 7.34 5.43 -1.14
C LYS A 85 6.52 5.04 -2.36
N ALA A 86 5.75 3.96 -2.29
CA ALA A 86 4.88 3.55 -3.37
C ALA A 86 3.76 4.57 -3.62
N SER A 87 3.15 5.15 -2.57
CA SER A 87 2.14 6.20 -2.75
C SER A 87 2.72 7.45 -3.42
N GLN A 88 3.96 7.84 -3.08
CA GLN A 88 4.68 8.92 -3.77
C GLN A 88 4.99 8.58 -5.24
N LYS A 89 5.52 7.38 -5.49
CA LYS A 89 5.81 6.87 -6.84
C LYS A 89 4.59 6.89 -7.75
N TYR A 90 3.44 6.52 -7.21
CA TYR A 90 2.17 6.48 -7.94
C TYR A 90 1.36 7.80 -7.85
N CYS A 91 1.96 8.87 -7.32
CA CYS A 91 1.32 10.20 -7.18
C CYS A 91 -0.01 10.19 -6.40
N MET A 92 -0.17 9.26 -5.46
CA MET A 92 -1.39 9.06 -4.67
C MET A 92 -1.45 10.00 -3.46
N LYS A 93 -1.59 11.31 -3.68
CA LYS A 93 -1.56 12.33 -2.62
C LYS A 93 -2.55 12.11 -1.47
N ILE A 94 -3.78 11.71 -1.79
CA ILE A 94 -4.80 11.40 -0.77
C ILE A 94 -4.34 10.24 0.13
N ILE A 95 -3.66 9.24 -0.44
CA ILE A 95 -3.15 8.08 0.30
C ILE A 95 -1.94 8.48 1.13
N GLU A 96 -1.06 9.34 0.58
CA GLU A 96 0.05 9.96 1.32
C GLU A 96 -0.45 10.65 2.60
N ASP A 97 -1.47 11.50 2.50
CA ASP A 97 -2.05 12.20 3.64
C ASP A 97 -2.71 11.26 4.65
N LYS A 98 -3.38 10.18 4.18
CA LYS A 98 -3.96 9.16 5.06
C LYS A 98 -2.89 8.40 5.85
N LEU A 99 -1.82 7.98 5.17
CA LEU A 99 -0.69 7.31 5.82
C LEU A 99 -0.01 8.22 6.84
N ARG A 100 0.16 9.50 6.51
CA ARG A 100 0.69 10.52 7.42
C ARG A 100 -0.14 10.65 8.69
N LYS A 101 -1.46 10.77 8.56
CA LYS A 101 -2.38 10.83 9.72
C LYS A 101 -2.36 9.55 10.55
N ARG A 102 -2.36 8.38 9.90
CA ARG A 102 -2.29 7.09 10.59
C ARG A 102 -1.01 6.92 11.39
N VAL A 103 0.15 7.34 10.85
CA VAL A 103 1.41 7.18 11.58
C VAL A 103 1.50 8.13 12.77
N LEU A 104 1.02 9.37 12.64
CA LEU A 104 0.96 10.31 13.77
C LEU A 104 0.08 9.80 14.93
N ALA A 105 -0.96 9.01 14.61
CA ALA A 105 -1.85 8.42 15.59
C ALA A 105 -1.39 7.03 16.10
N SER A 106 -0.33 6.45 15.54
CA SER A 106 0.10 5.09 15.88
C SER A 106 1.15 5.08 16.99
N ASP A 107 1.29 3.92 17.64
CA ASP A 107 2.33 3.71 18.65
C ASP A 107 3.74 3.62 18.05
N LEU A 108 3.90 3.58 16.72
CA LEU A 108 5.23 3.67 16.09
C LEU A 108 5.96 4.95 16.48
N MET A 109 5.22 6.06 16.65
CA MET A 109 5.80 7.32 17.06
C MET A 109 6.40 7.26 18.46
N LYS A 110 5.87 6.41 19.34
CA LYS A 110 6.35 6.21 20.72
C LYS A 110 7.45 5.16 20.81
N CYS A 111 7.21 4.00 20.21
CA CYS A 111 8.10 2.84 20.32
C CYS A 111 9.34 2.95 19.43
N HIS A 112 9.23 3.67 18.31
CA HIS A 112 10.26 3.74 17.27
C HIS A 112 10.51 5.19 16.81
N SER A 113 10.43 6.17 17.71
CA SER A 113 10.53 7.61 17.41
C SER A 113 11.74 7.98 16.54
N LEU A 114 12.93 7.47 16.86
CA LEU A 114 14.15 7.73 16.06
C LEU A 114 14.07 7.14 14.64
N GLY A 115 13.57 5.91 14.50
CA GLY A 115 13.37 5.28 13.20
C GLY A 115 12.34 6.02 12.37
N MET A 116 11.25 6.45 13.02
CA MET A 116 10.21 7.24 12.39
C MET A 116 10.69 8.63 11.95
N TYR A 117 11.60 9.26 12.70
CA TYR A 117 12.25 10.49 12.28
C TYR A 117 13.02 10.30 10.96
N ALA A 118 13.82 9.23 10.86
CA ALA A 118 14.58 8.92 9.65
C ALA A 118 13.65 8.63 8.45
N VAL A 119 12.60 7.83 8.67
CA VAL A 119 11.59 7.52 7.65
C VAL A 119 10.87 8.78 7.18
N ALA A 120 10.41 9.63 8.11
CA ALA A 120 9.70 10.86 7.78
C ALA A 120 10.60 11.85 7.01
N THR A 121 11.88 11.94 7.38
CA THR A 121 12.86 12.77 6.68
C THR A 121 13.07 12.29 5.24
N ASP A 122 13.23 10.99 5.01
CA ASP A 122 13.37 10.42 3.66
C ASP A 122 12.09 10.52 2.81
N LEU A 123 10.92 10.60 3.46
CA LEU A 123 9.64 10.86 2.80
C LEU A 123 9.37 12.35 2.58
N GLY A 124 10.15 13.26 3.17
CA GLY A 124 9.89 14.71 3.14
C GLY A 124 8.65 15.13 3.93
N TRP A 125 8.29 14.39 5.00
CA TRP A 125 7.15 14.69 5.86
C TRP A 125 7.61 15.41 7.13
N ASP A 126 7.84 16.71 7.01
CA ASP A 126 8.43 17.55 8.07
C ASP A 126 7.61 17.55 9.37
N ASP A 127 6.28 17.55 9.27
CA ASP A 127 5.39 17.49 10.43
C ASP A 127 5.55 16.20 11.23
N VAL A 128 5.67 15.06 10.54
CA VAL A 128 5.93 13.76 11.17
C VAL A 128 7.34 13.70 11.73
N ALA A 129 8.34 14.23 11.01
CA ALA A 129 9.72 14.28 11.48
C ALA A 129 9.84 15.09 12.78
N ILE A 130 9.23 16.29 12.82
CA ILE A 130 9.21 17.12 14.03
C ILE A 130 8.48 16.41 15.17
N ALA A 131 7.34 15.77 14.90
CA ALA A 131 6.59 15.02 15.90
C ALA A 131 7.39 13.83 16.46
N ALA A 132 8.14 13.13 15.61
CA ALA A 132 8.97 12.00 15.98
C ALA A 132 10.15 12.44 16.85
N ALA A 133 10.86 13.50 16.43
CA ALA A 133 12.00 14.05 17.18
C ALA A 133 11.61 14.49 18.59
N ARG A 134 10.41 15.07 18.76
CA ARG A 134 9.88 15.47 20.08
C ARG A 134 9.63 14.31 21.03
N GLN A 135 9.47 13.08 20.53
CA GLN A 135 9.27 11.88 21.37
C GLN A 135 10.59 11.19 21.74
N THR A 136 11.73 11.70 21.27
CA THR A 136 13.06 11.15 21.59
C THR A 136 13.75 11.89 22.74
N LEU A 137 13.28 13.09 23.09
CA LEU A 137 13.78 13.94 24.18
C LEU A 137 12.99 13.69 25.47
#